data_AF-M7C669-F1
#
_entry.id   AF-M7C669-F1
#
_cell.length_a   1.000
_cell.length_b   1.000
_cell.length_c   1.000
_cell.angle_alpha   90.00
_cell.angle_beta   90.00
_cell.angle_gamma   90.00
#
_symmetry.space_group_name_H-M   'P 1'
#
loop_
_entity.id
_entity.type
_entity.pdbx_description
1 polymer ?
#
loop_
_entity_poly.entity_id
_entity_poly.type
_entity_poly.pdbx_seq_one_letter_code
_entity_poly.pdbx_strand_id
1 'polypeptide(L)'
;MKGPQAPSMSLISPFPIFIQKQAQTKRQKVVSEFQQLRQLLEEQERLQLAQLEKLDEEIVRIQNENVSKQTKHISHLSELISEMEGKGQESASEFLQDVRSTLSRWEKGKFQQPEEISPELEEQVSDFSQKTLPLLEALRKFEGT
;
A
#
# COMPACT_ATOMS: atom_id res chain seq x y z
N MET A 1 67.75 42.98 -51.15
CA MET A 1 66.30 43.30 -51.04
C MET A 1 65.67 42.16 -50.24
N LYS A 2 65.10 42.43 -49.07
CA LYS A 2 64.46 41.40 -48.22
C LYS A 2 63.19 40.89 -48.91
N GLY A 3 63.08 39.58 -49.11
CA GLY A 3 61.87 38.95 -49.64
C GLY A 3 60.72 38.95 -48.61
N PRO A 4 59.47 38.69 -49.05
CA PRO A 4 58.30 38.79 -48.18
C PRO A 4 58.34 37.72 -47.09
N GLN A 5 58.25 38.15 -45.84
CA GLN A 5 58.11 37.25 -44.69
C GLN A 5 56.68 36.73 -44.66
N ALA A 6 56.50 35.41 -44.82
CA ALA A 6 55.20 34.77 -44.72
C ALA A 6 54.63 34.92 -43.29
N PRO A 7 53.33 35.22 -43.14
CA PRO A 7 52.72 35.35 -41.82
C PRO A 7 52.72 33.99 -41.10
N SER A 8 53.19 33.97 -39.86
CA SER A 8 53.12 32.80 -39.00
C SER A 8 51.66 32.47 -38.70
N MET A 9 51.12 31.43 -39.32
CA MET A 9 49.82 30.86 -38.98
C MET A 9 49.95 30.17 -37.62
N SER A 10 49.56 30.85 -36.54
CA SER A 10 49.42 30.21 -35.24
C SER A 10 48.27 29.20 -35.32
N LEU A 11 48.62 27.91 -35.41
CA LEU A 11 47.68 26.82 -35.20
C LEU A 11 47.15 26.96 -33.78
N ILE A 12 45.92 27.45 -33.64
CA ILE A 12 45.19 27.42 -32.36
C ILE A 12 45.20 25.96 -31.91
N SER A 13 45.91 25.67 -30.82
CA SER A 13 46.02 24.32 -30.29
C SER A 13 44.61 23.72 -30.15
N PRO A 14 44.31 22.55 -30.74
CA PRO A 14 42.96 21.96 -30.69
C PRO A 14 42.59 21.45 -29.28
N PHE A 15 43.54 21.47 -28.35
CA PHE A 15 43.39 20.95 -27.00
C PHE A 15 42.23 21.56 -26.20
N PRO A 16 42.00 22.89 -26.17
CA PRO A 16 40.88 23.48 -25.44
C PRO A 16 39.51 23.11 -26.03
N ILE A 17 39.42 22.98 -27.36
CA ILE A 17 38.17 22.59 -28.05
C ILE A 17 37.80 21.14 -27.70
N PHE A 18 38.79 20.24 -27.63
CA PHE A 18 38.58 18.85 -27.22
C PHE A 18 38.05 18.74 -25.78
N ILE A 19 38.65 19.47 -24.83
CA ILE A 19 38.22 19.48 -23.43
C ILE A 19 36.80 20.05 -23.28
N GLN A 20 36.46 21.12 -24.01
CA GLN A 20 35.12 21.71 -23.98
C GLN A 20 34.05 20.73 -24.50
N LYS A 21 34.33 20.00 -25.58
CA LYS A 21 33.44 18.94 -26.07
C LYS A 21 33.25 17.83 -25.05
N GLN A 22 34.35 17.34 -24.43
CA GLN A 22 34.27 16.31 -23.40
C GLN A 22 33.43 16.77 -22.19
N ALA A 23 33.63 18.01 -21.73
CA ALA A 23 32.84 18.59 -20.65
C ALA A 23 31.36 18.66 -21.00
N GLN A 24 31.01 19.04 -22.24
CA GLN A 24 29.63 19.10 -22.69
C GLN A 24 28.97 17.71 -22.72
N THR A 25 29.68 16.69 -23.21
CA THR A 25 29.20 15.30 -23.18
C THR A 25 28.99 14.82 -21.74
N LYS A 26 29.92 15.11 -20.82
CA LYS A 26 29.77 14.76 -19.41
C LYS A 26 28.56 15.45 -18.77
N ARG A 27 28.31 16.74 -19.07
CA ARG A 27 27.10 17.45 -18.59
C ARG A 27 25.82 16.79 -19.06
N GLN A 28 25.73 16.48 -20.35
CA GLN A 28 24.55 15.80 -20.90
C GLN A 28 24.34 14.43 -20.25
N LYS A 29 25.43 13.69 -20.04
CA LYS A 29 25.40 12.38 -19.36
C LYS A 29 24.87 12.50 -17.93
N VAL A 30 25.40 13.44 -17.12
CA VAL A 30 24.91 13.68 -15.75
C VAL A 30 23.42 14.02 -15.76
N VAL A 31 22.97 14.94 -16.62
CA VAL A 31 21.55 15.30 -16.72
C VAL A 31 20.69 14.08 -17.05
N SER A 32 21.10 13.27 -18.03
CA SER A 32 20.38 12.07 -18.45
C SER A 32 20.30 11.00 -17.35
N GLU A 33 21.41 10.73 -16.66
CA GLU A 33 21.46 9.73 -15.59
C GLU A 33 20.54 10.12 -14.43
N PHE A 34 20.55 11.40 -14.03
CA PHE A 34 19.66 11.89 -12.98
C PHE A 34 18.18 11.95 -13.40
N GLN A 35 17.89 12.17 -14.68
CA GLN A 35 16.52 12.07 -15.21
C GLN A 35 16.00 10.63 -15.09
N GLN A 36 16.79 9.65 -15.50
CA GLN A 36 16.42 8.23 -15.39
C GLN A 36 16.25 7.80 -13.94
N LEU A 37 17.13 8.25 -13.04
CA LEU A 37 17.02 7.97 -11.62
C LEU A 37 15.71 8.51 -11.03
N ARG A 38 15.33 9.76 -11.34
CA ARG A 38 14.05 10.34 -10.87
C ARG A 38 12.85 9.53 -11.36
N GLN A 39 12.81 9.17 -12.64
CA GLN A 39 11.71 8.37 -13.20
C GLN A 39 11.60 7.00 -12.51
N LEU A 40 12.74 6.34 -12.25
CA LEU A 40 12.76 5.07 -11.54
C LEU A 40 12.22 5.20 -10.12
N LEU A 41 12.61 6.27 -9.40
CA LEU A 41 12.15 6.53 -8.04
C LEU A 41 10.64 6.80 -7.99
N GLU A 42 10.13 7.62 -8.91
CA GLU A 42 8.69 7.89 -9.04
C GLU A 42 7.89 6.60 -9.29
N GLU A 43 8.37 5.72 -10.17
CA GLU A 43 7.69 4.46 -10.44
C GLU A 43 7.75 3.48 -9.26
N GLN A 44 8.88 3.44 -8.53
CA GLN A 44 8.98 2.63 -7.31
C GLN A 44 8.06 3.14 -6.20
N GLU A 45 7.99 4.46 -5.99
CA GLU A 45 7.07 5.07 -5.04
C GLU A 45 5.62 4.74 -5.39
N ARG A 46 5.22 4.96 -6.65
CA ARG A 46 3.86 4.66 -7.14
C ARG A 46 3.50 3.19 -6.94
N LEU A 47 4.43 2.27 -7.22
CA LEU A 47 4.22 0.84 -7.04
C LEU A 47 4.00 0.48 -5.56
N GLN A 48 4.82 1.02 -4.65
CA GLN A 48 4.70 0.75 -3.22
C GLN A 48 3.39 1.32 -2.65
N LEU A 49 3.01 2.53 -3.04
CA LEU A 49 1.73 3.14 -2.66
C LEU A 49 0.54 2.33 -3.15
N ALA A 50 0.55 1.85 -4.40
CA ALA A 50 -0.52 1.01 -4.93
C ALA A 50 -0.62 -0.34 -4.22
N GLN A 51 0.48 -0.86 -3.67
CA GLN A 51 0.44 -2.08 -2.86
C GLN A 51 -0.14 -1.82 -1.46
N LEU A 52 0.16 -0.66 -0.85
CA LEU A 52 -0.45 -0.24 0.42
C LEU A 52 -1.96 -0.01 0.26
N GLU A 53 -2.39 0.64 -0.82
CA GLU A 53 -3.81 0.88 -1.10
C GLU A 53 -4.60 -0.45 -1.17
N LYS A 54 -4.05 -1.47 -1.83
CA LYS A 54 -4.66 -2.81 -1.86
C LYS A 54 -4.77 -3.46 -0.49
N LEU A 55 -3.80 -3.20 0.39
CA LEU A 55 -3.82 -3.71 1.75
C LEU A 55 -4.93 -3.03 2.56
N ASP A 56 -5.06 -1.71 2.43
CA ASP A 56 -6.14 -0.94 3.06
C ASP A 56 -7.52 -1.43 2.59
N GLU A 57 -7.69 -1.65 1.28
CA GLU A 57 -8.93 -2.22 0.71
C GLU A 57 -9.26 -3.59 1.31
N GLU A 58 -8.26 -4.45 1.48
CA GLU A 58 -8.41 -5.78 2.06
C GLU A 58 -8.82 -5.73 3.54
N ILE A 59 -8.19 -4.84 4.32
CA ILE A 59 -8.55 -4.62 5.73
C ILE A 59 -10.01 -4.13 5.83
N VAL A 60 -10.38 -3.14 5.01
CA VAL A 60 -11.75 -2.61 4.98
C VAL A 60 -12.75 -3.69 4.57
N ARG A 61 -12.40 -4.56 3.62
CA ARG A 61 -13.23 -5.71 3.23
C ARG A 61 -13.50 -6.63 4.41
N ILE A 62 -12.46 -7.08 5.11
CA ILE A 62 -12.58 -7.96 6.29
C ILE A 62 -13.47 -7.31 7.36
N GLN A 63 -13.23 -6.03 7.66
CA GLN A 63 -14.03 -5.28 8.63
C GLN A 63 -15.51 -5.20 8.24
N ASN A 64 -15.81 -4.91 6.97
CA ASN A 64 -17.19 -4.83 6.48
C ASN A 64 -17.90 -6.19 6.53
N GLU A 65 -17.20 -7.27 6.19
CA GLU A 65 -17.74 -8.63 6.30
C GLU A 65 -18.06 -8.98 7.75
N ASN A 66 -17.18 -8.63 8.69
CA ASN A 66 -17.41 -8.81 10.12
C ASN A 66 -18.61 -8.01 10.63
N VAL A 67 -18.71 -6.72 10.26
CA VAL A 67 -19.86 -5.87 10.62
C VAL A 67 -21.15 -6.48 10.07
N SER A 68 -21.16 -6.97 8.84
CA SER A 68 -22.33 -7.62 8.22
C SER A 68 -22.72 -8.90 8.96
N LYS A 69 -21.76 -9.78 9.28
CA LYS A 69 -21.97 -11.01 10.07
C LYS A 69 -22.53 -10.67 11.45
N GLN A 70 -21.93 -9.73 12.16
CA GLN A 70 -22.37 -9.29 13.50
C GLN A 70 -23.75 -8.65 13.47
N THR A 71 -24.07 -7.83 12.46
CA THR A 71 -25.38 -7.20 12.30
C THR A 71 -26.48 -8.26 12.16
N LYS A 72 -26.22 -9.33 11.39
CA LYS A 72 -27.14 -10.47 11.28
C LYS A 72 -27.31 -11.20 12.60
N HIS A 73 -26.22 -11.41 13.35
CA HIS A 73 -26.29 -12.03 14.67
C HIS A 73 -27.10 -11.20 15.67
N ILE A 74 -26.87 -9.87 15.71
CA ILE A 74 -27.63 -8.94 16.54
C ILE A 74 -29.12 -8.97 16.16
N SER A 75 -29.44 -8.89 14.87
CA SER A 75 -30.82 -8.93 14.40
C SER A 75 -31.53 -10.22 14.82
N HIS A 76 -30.86 -11.36 14.65
CA HIS A 76 -31.40 -12.65 15.08
C HIS A 76 -31.61 -12.72 16.60
N LEU A 77 -30.66 -12.23 17.40
CA LEU A 77 -30.81 -12.16 18.86
C LEU A 77 -31.97 -11.25 19.26
N SER A 78 -32.15 -10.10 18.60
CA SER A 78 -33.28 -9.20 18.83
C SER A 78 -34.62 -9.86 18.52
N GLU A 79 -34.71 -10.66 17.45
CA GLU A 79 -35.90 -11.46 17.15
C GLU A 79 -36.18 -12.49 18.24
N LEU A 80 -35.15 -13.22 18.70
CA LEU A 80 -35.31 -14.22 19.76
C LEU A 80 -35.74 -13.60 21.10
N ILE A 81 -35.19 -12.44 21.45
CA ILE A 81 -35.58 -11.68 22.64
C ILE A 81 -37.06 -11.25 22.52
N SER A 82 -37.45 -10.69 21.37
CA SER A 82 -38.83 -10.24 21.14
C SER A 82 -39.82 -11.40 21.19
N GLU A 83 -39.47 -12.56 20.62
CA GLU A 83 -40.27 -13.78 20.71
C GLU A 83 -40.43 -14.24 22.17
N MET A 84 -39.35 -14.20 22.96
CA MET A 84 -39.38 -14.58 24.38
C MET A 84 -40.23 -13.62 25.22
N GLU A 85 -40.12 -12.31 25.01
CA GLU A 85 -40.94 -11.30 25.67
C GLU A 85 -42.42 -11.49 25.36
N GLY A 86 -42.77 -11.79 24.10
CA GLY A 86 -44.14 -12.12 23.70
C GLY A 86 -44.66 -13.40 24.36
N LYS A 87 -43.85 -14.47 24.37
CA LYS A 87 -44.18 -15.75 25.03
C LYS A 87 -44.40 -15.60 26.53
N GLY A 88 -43.70 -14.67 27.20
CA GLY A 88 -43.89 -14.37 28.62
C GLY A 88 -45.26 -13.75 28.95
N GLN A 89 -46.00 -13.26 27.96
CA GLN A 89 -47.34 -12.68 28.11
C GLN A 89 -48.48 -13.67 27.77
N GLU A 90 -48.17 -14.83 27.19
CA GLU A 90 -49.17 -15.82 26.77
C GLU A 90 -49.80 -16.57 27.98
N SER A 91 -50.99 -17.14 27.76
CA SER A 91 -51.57 -18.07 28.73
C SER A 91 -50.76 -19.37 28.82
N ALA A 92 -50.79 -20.03 29.97
CA ALA A 92 -50.05 -21.29 30.16
C ALA A 92 -50.41 -22.38 29.13
N SER A 93 -51.67 -22.41 28.68
CA SER A 93 -52.12 -23.37 27.66
C SER A 93 -51.55 -23.09 26.27
N GLU A 94 -51.46 -21.81 25.87
CA GLU A 94 -50.91 -21.40 24.57
C GLU A 94 -49.40 -21.64 24.53
N PHE A 95 -48.70 -21.23 25.60
CA PHE A 95 -47.26 -21.44 25.73
C PHE A 95 -46.86 -22.92 25.57
N LEU A 96 -47.60 -23.83 26.23
CA LEU A 96 -47.31 -25.26 26.21
C LEU A 96 -47.52 -25.91 24.83
N GLN A 97 -48.32 -25.33 23.93
CA GLN A 97 -48.50 -25.85 22.58
C GLN A 97 -47.23 -25.73 21.72
N ASP A 98 -46.48 -24.63 21.89
CA ASP A 98 -45.35 -24.26 21.02
C ASP A 98 -43.98 -24.30 21.71
N VAL A 99 -43.90 -24.70 22.98
CA VAL A 99 -42.66 -24.65 23.76
C VAL A 99 -41.49 -25.41 23.11
N ARG A 100 -41.77 -26.55 22.47
CA ARG A 100 -40.74 -27.40 21.87
C ARG A 100 -40.15 -26.81 20.60
N SER A 101 -40.99 -26.22 19.74
CA SER A 101 -40.54 -25.59 18.50
C SER A 101 -39.73 -24.33 18.81
N THR A 102 -40.19 -23.54 19.78
CA THR A 102 -39.53 -22.35 20.31
C THR A 102 -38.14 -22.67 20.85
N LEU A 103 -38.03 -23.66 21.76
CA LEU A 103 -36.75 -24.09 22.33
C LEU A 103 -35.76 -24.57 21.25
N SER A 104 -36.25 -25.34 20.27
CA SER A 104 -35.40 -25.84 19.18
C SER A 104 -34.85 -24.73 18.27
N ARG A 105 -35.55 -23.59 18.18
CA ARG A 105 -35.10 -22.43 17.41
C ARG A 105 -34.02 -21.68 18.18
N TRP A 106 -34.17 -21.54 19.50
CA TRP A 106 -33.19 -20.89 20.37
C TRP A 106 -31.85 -21.64 20.42
N GLU A 107 -31.88 -22.97 20.44
CA GLU A 107 -30.66 -23.79 20.46
C GLU A 107 -29.87 -23.75 19.13
N LYS A 108 -30.49 -23.31 18.03
CA LYS A 108 -29.84 -23.30 16.70
C LYS A 108 -28.92 -22.11 16.44
N GLY A 109 -28.70 -21.22 17.40
CA GLY A 109 -27.81 -20.05 17.26
C GLY A 109 -26.34 -20.36 17.53
N LYS A 110 -25.62 -21.00 16.60
CA LYS A 110 -24.15 -20.98 16.64
C LYS A 110 -23.64 -19.72 15.95
N PHE A 111 -23.21 -18.74 16.73
CA PHE A 111 -22.60 -17.52 16.22
C PHE A 111 -21.14 -17.77 15.87
N GLN A 112 -20.76 -17.48 14.63
CA GLN A 112 -19.35 -17.50 14.23
C GLN A 112 -18.63 -16.29 14.85
N GLN A 113 -17.37 -16.48 15.25
CA GLN A 113 -16.54 -15.36 15.71
C GLN A 113 -16.17 -14.44 14.53
N PRO A 114 -15.95 -13.14 14.79
CA PRO A 114 -15.41 -12.23 13.79
C PRO A 114 -14.08 -12.75 13.28
N GLU A 115 -13.81 -12.49 12.01
CA GLU A 115 -12.53 -12.78 11.38
C GLU A 115 -11.50 -11.75 11.85
N GLU A 116 -10.40 -12.20 12.45
CA GLU A 116 -9.34 -11.29 12.88
C GLU A 116 -8.47 -10.90 11.68
N ILE A 117 -7.90 -9.70 11.73
CA ILE A 117 -6.84 -9.32 10.78
C ILE A 117 -5.68 -10.29 11.00
N SER A 118 -5.24 -10.95 9.92
CA SER A 118 -4.20 -11.96 10.04
C SER A 118 -2.84 -11.33 10.33
N PRO A 119 -1.95 -12.01 11.09
CA PRO A 119 -0.56 -11.57 11.27
C PRO A 119 0.19 -11.40 9.96
N GLU A 120 -0.21 -12.12 8.91
CA GLU A 120 0.37 -12.03 7.57
C GLU A 120 0.14 -10.67 6.92
N LEU A 121 -1.00 -10.02 7.16
CA LEU A 121 -1.25 -8.65 6.70
C LEU A 121 -0.38 -7.63 7.45
N GLU A 122 -0.15 -7.83 8.75
CA GLU A 122 0.75 -6.98 9.54
C GLU A 122 2.22 -7.12 9.09
N GLU A 123 2.66 -8.35 8.79
CA GLU A 123 3.99 -8.62 8.24
C GLU A 123 4.19 -7.91 6.90
N GLN A 124 3.19 -7.94 6.01
CA GLN A 124 3.25 -7.23 4.74
C GLN A 124 3.49 -5.72 4.91
N VAL A 125 2.87 -5.06 5.91
CA VAL A 125 3.12 -3.64 6.21
C VAL A 125 4.58 -3.40 6.60
N SER A 126 5.13 -4.27 7.46
CA SER A 126 6.52 -4.19 7.93
C SER A 126 7.51 -4.33 6.77
N ASP A 127 7.22 -5.22 5.81
CA ASP A 127 8.06 -5.44 4.64
C ASP A 127 8.24 -4.19 3.77
N PHE A 128 7.22 -3.32 3.66
CA PHE A 128 7.35 -2.06 2.94
C PHE A 128 8.40 -1.14 3.57
N SER A 129 8.42 -1.06 4.91
CA SER A 129 9.40 -0.27 5.63
C SER A 129 10.82 -0.77 5.34
N GLN A 130 11.02 -2.09 5.29
CA GLN A 130 12.31 -2.69 4.98
C GLN A 130 12.75 -2.44 3.54
N LYS A 131 11.82 -2.43 2.57
CA LYS A 131 12.11 -2.16 1.15
C LYS A 131 12.66 -0.75 0.91
N THR A 132 12.36 0.22 1.77
CA THR A 132 12.88 1.61 1.65
C THR A 132 14.28 1.80 2.24
N LEU A 133 14.77 0.86 3.08
CA LEU A 133 16.07 0.98 3.75
C LEU A 133 17.27 1.05 2.79
N PRO A 134 17.39 0.21 1.74
CA PRO A 134 18.53 0.28 0.83
C PRO A 134 18.58 1.62 0.07
N LEU A 135 17.41 2.20 -0.23
CA LEU A 135 17.28 3.48 -0.91
C LEU A 135 17.76 4.63 -0.01
N LEU A 136 17.38 4.61 1.27
CA LEU A 136 17.88 5.56 2.27
C LEU A 136 19.39 5.42 2.50
N GLU A 137 19.93 4.19 2.50
CA GLU A 137 21.36 3.95 2.61
C GLU A 137 22.12 4.50 1.39
N ALA A 138 21.59 4.29 0.18
CA ALA A 138 22.16 4.84 -1.04
C ALA A 138 22.16 6.38 -1.03
N LEU A 139 21.08 7.02 -0.57
CA LEU A 139 21.01 8.47 -0.41
C LEU A 139 22.06 8.99 0.58
N ARG A 140 22.23 8.33 1.73
CA ARG A 140 23.24 8.70 2.72
C ARG A 140 24.66 8.62 2.16
N LYS A 141 24.95 7.59 1.34
CA LYS A 141 26.25 7.47 0.65
C LYS A 141 26.47 8.62 -0.34
N PHE A 142 25.40 9.10 -0.96
CA PHE A 142 25.43 10.22 -1.91
C PHE A 142 25.62 11.58 -1.23
N GLU A 143 25.07 11.77 -0.03
CA GLU A 143 25.27 12.98 0.78
C GLU A 143 26.69 13.08 1.37
N GLY A 144 27.38 11.96 1.52
CA GLY A 144 28.74 11.89 2.05
C GLY A 144 29.86 12.04 1.01
N THR A 145 29.54 12.31 -0.26
CA THR A 145 30.49 12.51 -1.39
C THR A 145 30.56 13.95 -1.83
#